data_AF-A0AAE3G1I4-F1
#
_entry.id   AF-A0AAE3G1I4-F1
#
_cell.length_a   1.000
_cell.length_b   1.000
_cell.length_c   1.000
_cell.angle_alpha   90.00
_cell.angle_beta   90.00
_cell.angle_gamma   90.00
#
_symmetry.space_group_name_H-M   'P 1'
#
loop_
_entity.id
_entity.type
_entity.pdbx_description
1 polymer ?
#
loop_
_entity_poly.entity_id
_entity_poly.type
_entity_poly.pdbx_seq_one_letter_code
_entity_poly.pdbx_strand_id
1 'polypeptide(L)'
;MKDQGDDIALPINTEPALREINEKWRLAALKAAKAPENQLLPKNYGQRCKEWFMRDFWSAHEAANLLVGCDPERQLGLPGHEALDNRAHQLVDAIKRSELRTEGRMKKLYVAKDVLRWAEEKAIRLPEPLCEAMGIPAAEQSEEKKIHGNSLVNAQKREEVMGAAFLAMMRYRHQCLGVGGKFNGAQIARILESNVEELFGKSNLPMEAPTMAKLINSYLGRIPKDKRR
;
A
#
# COMPACT_ATOMS: atom_id res chain seq x y z
N MET A 1 43.38 33.51 38.96
CA MET A 1 42.92 32.82 37.74
C MET A 1 41.56 33.42 37.40
N LYS A 2 41.50 34.27 36.37
CA LYS A 2 40.25 34.86 35.86
C LYS A 2 39.95 34.14 34.56
N ASP A 3 38.91 33.31 34.56
CA ASP A 3 38.33 32.75 33.34
C ASP A 3 37.73 33.90 32.54
N GLN A 4 38.37 34.26 31.44
CA GLN A 4 37.76 35.05 30.39
C GLN A 4 37.00 34.06 29.50
N GLY A 5 35.70 33.96 29.75
CA GLY A 5 34.77 33.38 28.78
C GLY A 5 34.65 34.35 27.61
N ASP A 6 35.38 34.07 26.54
CA ASP A 6 35.14 34.72 25.25
C ASP A 6 33.78 34.23 24.73
N ASP A 7 32.77 35.08 24.91
CA ASP A 7 31.48 34.98 24.22
C ASP A 7 31.76 35.04 22.71
N ILE A 8 31.69 33.87 22.06
CA ILE A 8 31.71 33.75 20.60
C ILE A 8 30.41 34.38 20.09
N ALA A 9 30.48 35.67 19.75
CA ALA A 9 29.42 36.38 19.08
C ALA A 9 29.14 35.72 17.71
N LEU A 10 28.11 34.88 17.64
CA LEU A 10 27.52 34.49 16.37
C LEU A 10 26.38 35.45 16.05
N PRO A 11 26.58 36.33 15.06
CA PRO A 11 25.47 36.56 14.15
C PRO A 11 26.02 36.70 12.73
N ILE A 12 26.35 35.59 12.09
CA ILE A 12 26.27 35.59 10.62
C ILE A 12 24.77 35.62 10.33
N ASN A 13 24.30 36.73 9.77
CA ASN A 13 22.93 36.91 9.28
C ASN A 13 22.70 35.91 8.13
N THR A 14 22.46 34.65 8.48
CA THR A 14 22.34 33.49 7.60
C THR A 14 20.96 33.40 6.97
N GLU A 15 19.96 34.09 7.54
CA GLU A 15 18.59 34.11 7.04
C GLU A 15 18.47 34.56 5.57
N PRO A 16 19.05 35.69 5.11
CA PRO A 16 18.95 36.12 3.72
C PRO A 16 19.62 35.14 2.75
N ALA A 17 20.78 34.58 3.10
CA ALA A 17 21.48 33.60 2.27
C ALA A 17 20.69 32.28 2.17
N LEU A 18 20.10 31.81 3.28
CA LEU A 18 19.24 30.63 3.30
C LEU A 18 17.96 30.85 2.49
N ARG A 19 17.36 32.05 2.55
CA ARG A 19 16.19 32.40 1.73
C ARG A 19 16.51 32.36 0.24
N GLU A 20 17.65 32.92 -0.19
CA GLU A 20 18.05 32.92 -1.59
C GLU A 20 18.32 31.51 -2.13
N ILE A 21 18.97 30.65 -1.32
CA ILE A 21 19.19 29.23 -1.66
C ILE A 21 17.86 28.49 -1.80
N ASN A 22 16.95 28.67 -0.82
CA ASN A 22 15.63 28.04 -0.86
C ASN A 22 14.80 28.49 -2.07
N GLU A 23 14.89 29.77 -2.45
CA GLU A 23 14.20 30.29 -3.62
C GLU A 23 14.77 29.71 -4.93
N LYS A 24 16.09 29.60 -5.05
CA LYS A 24 16.75 28.93 -6.18
C LYS A 24 16.33 27.47 -6.29
N TRP A 25 16.28 26.73 -5.18
CA TRP A 25 15.82 25.35 -5.15
C TRP A 25 14.35 25.23 -5.52
N ARG A 26 13.50 26.15 -5.03
CA ARG A 26 12.07 26.18 -5.41
C ARG A 26 11.88 26.44 -6.90
N LEU A 27 12.65 27.35 -7.50
CA LEU A 27 12.58 27.62 -8.94
C LEU A 27 13.10 26.45 -9.78
N ALA A 28 14.19 25.82 -9.36
CA ALA A 28 14.72 24.62 -10.00
C ALA A 28 13.72 23.45 -9.90
N ALA A 29 13.07 23.28 -8.75
CA ALA A 29 11.99 22.31 -8.53
C ALA A 29 10.82 22.55 -9.47
N LEU A 30 10.31 23.78 -9.55
CA LEU A 30 9.21 24.13 -10.44
C LEU A 30 9.57 23.93 -11.92
N LYS A 31 10.82 24.16 -12.31
CA LYS A 31 11.31 23.92 -13.67
C LYS A 31 11.42 22.42 -13.96
N ALA A 32 12.00 21.63 -13.05
CA ALA A 32 12.10 20.18 -13.17
C ALA A 32 10.72 19.52 -13.18
N ALA A 33 9.79 20.00 -12.36
CA ALA A 33 8.44 19.48 -12.29
C ALA A 33 7.64 19.70 -13.58
N LYS A 34 7.95 20.77 -14.32
CA LYS A 34 7.36 21.08 -15.63
C LYS A 34 8.05 20.35 -16.79
N ALA A 35 9.21 19.72 -16.56
CA ALA A 35 9.92 19.00 -17.61
C ALA A 35 9.04 17.86 -18.15
N PRO A 36 8.90 17.69 -19.48
CA PRO A 36 7.97 16.74 -20.08
C PRO A 36 8.12 15.30 -19.55
N GLU A 37 9.35 14.86 -19.31
CA GLU A 37 9.73 13.53 -18.83
C GLU A 37 9.30 13.24 -17.37
N ASN A 38 9.10 14.29 -16.58
CA ASN A 38 8.72 14.16 -15.17
C ASN A 38 7.20 14.19 -14.97
N GLN A 39 6.43 14.50 -16.01
CA GLN A 39 4.97 14.55 -15.96
C GLN A 39 4.38 13.15 -15.81
N LEU A 40 3.19 13.07 -15.23
CA LEU A 40 2.36 11.87 -15.30
C LEU A 40 1.96 11.64 -16.77
N LEU A 41 2.23 10.45 -17.30
CA LEU A 41 2.03 10.08 -18.69
C LEU A 41 2.77 11.03 -19.65
N PRO A 42 4.12 11.04 -19.64
CA PRO A 42 4.87 11.89 -20.55
C PRO A 42 4.52 11.57 -22.02
N LYS A 43 4.69 12.51 -22.95
CA LYS A 43 4.29 12.33 -24.36
C LYS A 43 4.88 11.09 -25.04
N ASN A 44 6.07 10.68 -24.61
CA ASN A 44 6.77 9.49 -25.10
C ASN A 44 6.44 8.20 -24.30
N TYR A 45 5.56 8.26 -23.30
CA TYR A 45 5.30 7.17 -22.37
C TYR A 45 4.89 5.88 -23.09
N GLY A 46 3.99 5.94 -24.07
CA GLY A 46 3.59 4.75 -24.83
C GLY A 46 4.74 4.10 -25.59
N GLN A 47 5.69 4.88 -26.10
CA GLN A 47 6.91 4.35 -26.71
C GLN A 47 7.80 3.68 -25.64
N ARG A 48 7.96 4.33 -24.49
CA ARG A 48 8.73 3.78 -23.35
C ARG A 48 8.11 2.48 -22.84
N CYS A 49 6.78 2.37 -22.77
CA CYS A 49 6.10 1.13 -22.43
C CYS A 49 6.45 0.00 -23.41
N LYS A 50 6.43 0.26 -24.72
CA LYS A 50 6.81 -0.73 -25.74
C LYS A 50 8.27 -1.16 -25.59
N GLU A 51 9.18 -0.20 -25.40
CA GLU A 51 10.60 -0.47 -25.22
C GLU A 51 10.88 -1.30 -23.95
N TRP A 52 10.23 -0.97 -22.83
CA TRP A 52 10.46 -1.64 -21.55
C TRP A 52 9.72 -2.98 -21.44
N PHE A 53 8.57 -3.13 -22.09
CA PHE A 53 7.86 -4.40 -22.15
C PHE A 53 8.68 -5.49 -22.84
N MET A 54 9.55 -5.12 -23.78
CA MET A 54 10.47 -6.05 -24.44
C MET A 54 11.63 -6.51 -23.55
N ARG A 55 11.86 -5.88 -22.38
CA ARG A 55 12.91 -6.29 -21.45
C ARG A 55 12.41 -7.43 -20.56
N ASP A 56 13.25 -8.43 -20.36
CA ASP A 56 12.92 -9.56 -19.48
C ASP A 56 12.90 -9.16 -17.99
N PHE A 57 13.69 -8.15 -17.62
CA PHE A 57 13.90 -7.77 -16.23
C PHE A 57 13.83 -6.27 -16.00
N TRP A 58 13.26 -5.89 -14.85
CA TRP A 58 13.19 -4.52 -14.38
C TRP A 58 13.72 -4.41 -12.95
N SER A 59 14.32 -3.28 -12.61
CA SER A 59 14.48 -2.91 -11.20
C SER A 59 13.11 -2.59 -10.58
N ALA A 60 13.00 -2.68 -9.24
CA ALA A 60 11.77 -2.29 -8.54
C ALA A 60 11.37 -0.83 -8.82
N HIS A 61 12.36 0.02 -9.07
CA HIS A 61 12.18 1.43 -9.38
C HIS A 61 11.55 1.64 -10.77
N GLU A 62 12.14 1.02 -11.80
CA GLU A 62 11.59 1.07 -13.17
C GLU A 62 10.19 0.50 -13.22
N ALA A 63 9.97 -0.64 -12.55
CA ALA A 63 8.65 -1.25 -12.42
C ALA A 63 7.63 -0.30 -11.78
N ALA A 64 7.96 0.30 -10.63
CA ALA A 64 7.06 1.21 -9.94
C ALA A 64 6.72 2.43 -10.80
N ASN A 65 7.72 3.04 -11.46
CA ASN A 65 7.53 4.17 -12.38
C ASN A 65 6.60 3.80 -13.54
N LEU A 66 6.82 2.65 -14.18
CA LEU A 66 5.94 2.17 -15.25
C LEU A 66 4.51 1.98 -14.74
N LEU A 67 4.31 1.36 -13.58
CA LEU A 67 2.98 1.11 -13.02
C LEU A 67 2.23 2.39 -12.63
N VAL A 68 2.93 3.48 -12.28
CA VAL A 68 2.28 4.78 -12.00
C VAL A 68 2.13 5.68 -13.23
N GLY A 69 2.56 5.25 -14.42
CA GLY A 69 2.45 6.06 -15.63
C GLY A 69 3.59 7.05 -15.83
N CYS A 70 4.77 6.80 -15.27
CA CYS A 70 5.95 7.66 -15.39
C CYS A 70 7.01 7.04 -16.31
N ASP A 71 7.96 7.87 -16.75
CA ASP A 71 9.17 7.36 -17.39
C ASP A 71 9.88 6.36 -16.43
N PRO A 72 10.22 5.13 -16.87
CA PRO A 72 10.89 4.14 -16.03
C PRO A 72 12.18 4.65 -15.41
N GLU A 73 12.90 5.55 -16.08
CA GLU A 73 14.18 6.10 -15.65
C GLU A 73 14.03 7.38 -14.80
N ARG A 74 12.79 7.85 -14.58
CA ARG A 74 12.49 9.04 -13.77
C ARG A 74 13.06 8.87 -12.37
N GLN A 75 13.76 9.90 -11.88
CA GLN A 75 14.26 9.93 -10.50
C GLN A 75 13.10 10.17 -9.51
N LEU A 76 13.16 9.52 -8.35
CA LEU A 76 12.22 9.78 -7.25
C LEU A 76 12.80 10.83 -6.31
N GLY A 77 11.93 11.58 -5.64
CA GLY A 77 12.30 12.71 -4.78
C GLY A 77 12.44 14.02 -5.56
N LEU A 78 11.75 14.14 -6.70
CA LEU A 78 11.73 15.38 -7.45
C LEU A 78 10.78 16.37 -6.77
N PRO A 79 11.25 17.56 -6.37
CA PRO A 79 10.38 18.50 -5.68
C PRO A 79 9.23 18.98 -6.58
N GLY A 80 8.02 19.10 -6.01
CA GLY A 80 6.77 19.34 -6.74
C GLY A 80 6.08 18.09 -7.28
N HIS A 81 6.60 16.89 -7.00
CA HIS A 81 6.04 15.61 -7.40
C HIS A 81 5.72 14.69 -6.21
N GLU A 82 5.54 15.25 -5.02
CA GLU A 82 5.49 14.50 -3.76
C GLU A 82 4.41 13.41 -3.77
N ALA A 83 3.22 13.70 -4.32
CA ALA A 83 2.14 12.72 -4.42
C ALA A 83 2.48 11.54 -5.34
N LEU A 84 3.12 11.82 -6.49
CA LEU A 84 3.51 10.82 -7.47
C LEU A 84 4.67 9.97 -6.93
N ASP A 85 5.65 10.62 -6.32
CA ASP A 85 6.81 9.98 -5.70
C ASP A 85 6.40 9.11 -4.52
N ASN A 86 5.47 9.58 -3.68
CA ASN A 86 4.93 8.77 -2.58
C ASN A 86 4.28 7.49 -3.10
N ARG A 87 3.51 7.58 -4.18
CA ARG A 87 2.88 6.40 -4.79
C ARG A 87 3.91 5.45 -5.39
N ALA A 88 4.91 5.97 -6.10
CA ALA A 88 5.98 5.16 -6.64
C ALA A 88 6.81 4.49 -5.53
N HIS A 89 7.14 5.20 -4.45
CA HIS A 89 7.82 4.63 -3.28
C HIS A 89 7.03 3.50 -2.62
N GLN A 90 5.72 3.66 -2.44
CA GLN A 90 4.86 2.59 -1.92
C GLN A 90 4.91 1.33 -2.78
N LEU A 91 4.91 1.50 -4.11
CA LEU A 91 5.03 0.37 -5.04
C LEU A 91 6.43 -0.25 -5.02
N VAL A 92 7.49 0.55 -4.95
CA VAL A 92 8.86 0.04 -4.80
C VAL A 92 8.96 -0.85 -3.57
N ASP A 93 8.42 -0.39 -2.43
CA ASP A 93 8.43 -1.16 -1.18
C ASP A 93 7.57 -2.43 -1.28
N ALA A 94 6.40 -2.33 -1.93
CA ALA A 94 5.52 -3.48 -2.14
C ALA A 94 6.17 -4.54 -3.04
N ILE A 95 6.84 -4.14 -4.12
CA ILE A 95 7.60 -5.04 -5.02
C ILE A 95 8.76 -5.68 -4.25
N LYS A 96 9.54 -4.90 -3.49
CA LYS A 96 10.67 -5.44 -2.72
C LYS A 96 10.29 -6.44 -1.64
N ARG A 97 9.09 -6.33 -1.08
CA ARG A 97 8.54 -7.24 -0.06
C ARG A 97 7.75 -8.40 -0.65
N SER A 98 7.54 -8.42 -1.97
CA SER A 98 6.83 -9.49 -2.65
C SER A 98 7.71 -10.75 -2.78
N GLU A 99 7.07 -11.87 -3.04
CA GLU A 99 7.73 -13.15 -3.35
C GLU A 99 8.05 -13.29 -4.85
N LEU A 100 8.17 -12.15 -5.55
CA LEU A 100 8.51 -12.14 -6.97
C LEU A 100 9.89 -12.73 -7.22
N ARG A 101 10.03 -13.44 -8.35
CA ARG A 101 11.31 -13.99 -8.78
C ARG A 101 12.28 -12.85 -9.09
N THR A 102 13.48 -12.97 -8.53
CA THR A 102 14.55 -11.99 -8.74
C THR A 102 15.78 -12.61 -9.36
N GLU A 103 16.44 -11.85 -10.21
CA GLU A 103 17.74 -12.15 -10.78
C GLU A 103 18.79 -11.10 -10.38
N GLY A 104 20.07 -11.49 -10.36
CA GLY A 104 21.19 -10.62 -10.00
C GLY A 104 21.52 -10.61 -8.50
N ARG A 105 22.81 -10.80 -8.18
CA ARG A 105 23.31 -10.81 -6.79
C ARG A 105 23.51 -9.40 -6.20
N MET A 106 23.93 -8.43 -7.01
CA MET A 106 24.23 -7.06 -6.55
C MET A 106 23.05 -6.08 -6.72
N LYS A 107 22.33 -6.19 -7.83
CA LYS A 107 21.11 -5.42 -8.10
C LYS A 107 19.98 -6.42 -8.30
N LYS A 108 19.00 -6.41 -7.39
CA LYS A 108 17.79 -7.23 -7.53
C LYS A 108 16.98 -6.72 -8.70
N LEU A 109 16.95 -7.50 -9.77
CA LEU A 109 16.08 -7.29 -10.92
C LEU A 109 14.92 -8.28 -10.80
N TYR A 110 13.74 -7.88 -11.23
CA TYR A 110 12.49 -8.63 -11.15
C TYR A 110 12.06 -9.00 -12.57
N VAL A 111 11.55 -10.22 -12.74
CA VAL A 111 11.02 -10.66 -14.04
C VAL A 111 9.83 -9.77 -14.42
N ALA A 112 9.91 -9.08 -15.54
CA ALA A 112 8.92 -8.10 -15.99
C ALA A 112 7.50 -8.67 -16.03
N LYS A 113 7.34 -9.87 -16.62
CA LYS A 113 6.06 -10.58 -16.69
C LYS A 113 5.49 -10.92 -15.31
N ASP A 114 6.34 -11.28 -14.36
CA ASP A 114 5.87 -11.60 -13.00
C ASP A 114 5.44 -10.33 -12.26
N VAL A 115 6.13 -9.20 -12.47
CA VAL A 115 5.73 -7.89 -11.92
C VAL A 115 4.34 -7.48 -12.43
N LEU A 116 4.08 -7.64 -13.73
CA LEU A 116 2.78 -7.30 -14.33
C LEU A 116 1.66 -8.19 -13.77
N ARG A 117 1.87 -9.52 -13.73
CA ARG A 117 0.90 -10.44 -13.11
C ARG A 117 0.65 -10.10 -11.64
N TRP A 118 1.70 -9.78 -10.89
CA TRP A 118 1.57 -9.34 -9.51
C TRP A 118 0.76 -8.05 -9.38
N ALA A 119 0.96 -7.08 -10.28
CA ALA A 119 0.19 -5.84 -10.27
C ALA A 119 -1.31 -6.11 -10.48
N GLU A 120 -1.65 -7.00 -11.41
CA GLU A 120 -3.03 -7.45 -11.65
C GLU A 120 -3.62 -8.17 -10.42
N GLU A 121 -2.88 -9.09 -9.80
CA GLU A 121 -3.28 -9.79 -8.57
C GLU A 121 -3.54 -8.82 -7.40
N LYS A 122 -2.77 -7.73 -7.34
CA LYS A 122 -2.93 -6.64 -6.36
C LYS A 122 -3.99 -5.61 -6.76
N ALA A 123 -4.69 -5.82 -7.88
CA ALA A 123 -5.66 -4.89 -8.44
C ALA A 123 -5.09 -3.47 -8.63
N ILE A 124 -3.79 -3.38 -8.95
CA ILE A 124 -3.16 -2.13 -9.35
C ILE A 124 -3.60 -1.85 -10.78
N ARG A 125 -4.29 -0.71 -10.98
CA ARG A 125 -4.69 -0.27 -12.31
C ARG A 125 -3.45 0.06 -13.13
N LEU A 126 -3.26 -0.68 -14.22
CA LEU A 126 -2.20 -0.44 -15.18
C LEU A 126 -2.55 0.78 -16.06
N PRO A 127 -1.56 1.61 -16.43
CA PRO A 127 -1.77 2.69 -17.40
C PRO A 127 -2.13 2.15 -18.78
N GLU A 128 -3.09 2.80 -19.45
CA GLU A 128 -3.58 2.37 -20.78
C GLU A 128 -2.45 2.16 -21.82
N PRO A 129 -1.45 3.05 -21.96
CA PRO A 129 -0.36 2.82 -22.90
C PRO A 129 0.53 1.61 -22.57
N LEU A 130 0.59 1.20 -21.29
CA LEU A 130 1.30 -0.01 -20.87
C LEU A 130 0.51 -1.26 -21.28
N CYS A 131 -0.80 -1.25 -21.07
CA CYS A 131 -1.68 -2.32 -21.51
C CYS A 131 -1.71 -2.48 -23.03
N GLU A 132 -1.72 -1.37 -23.78
CA GLU A 132 -1.59 -1.38 -25.25
C GLU A 132 -0.27 -2.04 -25.67
N ALA A 133 0.84 -1.71 -25.00
CA ALA A 133 2.14 -2.33 -25.26
C ALA A 133 2.15 -3.84 -24.97
N MET A 134 1.33 -4.30 -24.02
CA MET A 134 1.12 -5.72 -23.71
C MET A 134 0.20 -6.43 -24.72
N GLY A 135 -0.48 -5.70 -25.62
CA GLY A 135 -1.48 -6.23 -26.52
C GLY A 135 -2.83 -6.55 -25.84
N ILE A 136 -3.08 -5.98 -24.65
CA ILE A 136 -4.36 -6.12 -23.96
C ILE A 136 -5.32 -5.06 -24.51
N PRO A 137 -6.41 -5.45 -25.20
CA PRO A 137 -7.36 -4.50 -25.76
C PRO A 137 -8.00 -3.64 -24.65
N ALA A 138 -8.14 -2.33 -24.88
CA ALA A 138 -8.71 -1.38 -23.91
C ALA A 138 -10.11 -1.79 -23.39
N ALA A 139 -10.86 -2.58 -24.16
CA ALA A 139 -12.16 -3.14 -23.77
C ALA A 139 -12.09 -4.08 -22.54
N GLU A 140 -10.95 -4.74 -22.29
CA GLU A 140 -10.74 -5.58 -21.09
C GLU A 140 -10.36 -4.76 -19.85
N GLN A 141 -9.98 -3.49 -20.02
CA GLN A 141 -9.65 -2.57 -18.92
C GLN A 141 -10.88 -1.81 -18.38
N SER A 142 -11.97 -1.78 -19.14
CA SER A 142 -13.24 -1.14 -18.76
C SER A 142 -14.22 -2.08 -18.05
N GLU A 143 -13.81 -3.29 -17.69
CA GLU A 143 -14.37 -3.84 -16.46
C GLU A 143 -13.62 -3.13 -15.32
N GLU A 144 -14.09 -1.90 -14.98
CA GLU A 144 -14.37 -1.64 -13.57
C GLU A 144 -14.94 -2.96 -13.09
N LYS A 145 -14.19 -3.71 -12.27
CA LYS A 145 -14.73 -4.89 -11.63
C LYS A 145 -15.97 -4.37 -10.95
N LYS A 146 -17.13 -4.50 -11.60
CA LYS A 146 -18.44 -4.18 -11.07
C LYS A 146 -18.32 -4.79 -9.71
N ILE A 147 -18.32 -3.96 -8.67
CA ILE A 147 -18.17 -4.43 -7.31
C ILE A 147 -19.27 -5.47 -7.20
N HIS A 148 -18.88 -6.74 -7.34
CA HIS A 148 -19.84 -7.80 -7.58
C HIS A 148 -20.74 -7.71 -6.35
N GLY A 149 -22.08 -7.73 -6.46
CA GLY A 149 -22.93 -7.48 -5.29
C GLY A 149 -22.49 -8.27 -4.05
N ASN A 150 -21.90 -9.44 -4.30
CA ASN A 150 -21.22 -10.30 -3.33
C ASN A 150 -20.05 -9.65 -2.55
N SER A 151 -19.24 -8.74 -3.10
CA SER A 151 -18.14 -8.07 -2.39
C SER A 151 -18.65 -7.09 -1.32
N LEU A 152 -19.67 -6.28 -1.63
CA LEU A 152 -20.31 -5.39 -0.64
C LEU A 152 -21.04 -6.20 0.41
N VAL A 153 -21.79 -7.23 -0.01
CA VAL A 153 -22.46 -8.16 0.91
C VAL A 153 -21.44 -8.87 1.80
N ASN A 154 -20.29 -9.28 1.26
CA ASN A 154 -19.23 -9.92 2.05
C ASN A 154 -18.54 -8.93 3.00
N ALA A 155 -18.38 -7.66 2.60
CA ALA A 155 -17.86 -6.62 3.48
C ALA A 155 -18.80 -6.37 4.65
N GLN A 156 -20.09 -6.21 4.38
CA GLN A 156 -21.13 -6.05 5.41
C GLN A 156 -21.17 -7.27 6.34
N LYS A 157 -21.15 -8.49 5.81
CA LYS A 157 -21.09 -9.72 6.62
C LYS A 157 -19.85 -9.77 7.52
N ARG A 158 -18.69 -9.32 7.04
CA ARG A 158 -17.47 -9.24 7.86
C ARG A 158 -17.63 -8.22 8.99
N GLU A 159 -18.19 -7.05 8.69
CA GLU A 159 -18.45 -6.01 9.68
C GLU A 159 -19.42 -6.49 10.76
N GLU A 160 -20.53 -7.13 10.36
CA GLU A 160 -21.50 -7.73 11.28
C GLU A 160 -20.85 -8.77 12.20
N VAL A 161 -20.04 -9.69 11.66
CA VAL A 161 -19.34 -10.70 12.46
C VAL A 161 -18.37 -10.06 13.43
N MET A 162 -17.63 -9.02 13.01
CA MET A 162 -16.67 -8.35 13.89
C MET A 162 -17.36 -7.54 14.99
N GLY A 163 -18.47 -6.87 14.68
CA GLY A 163 -19.29 -6.18 15.67
C GLY A 163 -19.87 -7.14 16.71
N ALA A 164 -20.46 -8.25 16.26
CA ALA A 164 -20.98 -9.30 17.13
C ALA A 164 -19.88 -9.98 17.95
N ALA A 165 -18.71 -10.23 17.36
CA ALA A 165 -17.55 -10.80 18.06
C ALA A 165 -17.05 -9.88 19.18
N PHE A 166 -17.02 -8.56 18.94
CA PHE A 166 -16.66 -7.59 19.97
C PHE A 166 -17.66 -7.60 21.13
N LEU A 167 -18.96 -7.59 20.82
CA LEU A 167 -20.01 -7.68 21.83
C LEU A 167 -19.94 -8.99 22.62
N ALA A 168 -19.67 -10.11 21.95
CA ALA A 168 -19.50 -11.43 22.57
C ALA A 168 -18.30 -11.46 23.53
N MET A 169 -17.17 -10.86 23.15
CA MET A 169 -15.99 -10.77 24.03
C MET A 169 -16.25 -9.92 25.29
N MET A 170 -17.16 -8.95 25.22
CA MET A 170 -17.58 -8.16 26.38
C MET A 170 -18.57 -8.91 27.28
N ARG A 171 -19.60 -9.54 26.70
CA ARG A 171 -20.69 -10.20 27.45
C ARG A 171 -20.33 -11.59 27.94
N TYR A 172 -19.65 -12.39 27.12
CA TYR A 172 -19.30 -13.79 27.40
C TYR A 172 -17.79 -13.97 27.50
N ARG A 173 -17.12 -13.03 28.16
CA ARG A 173 -15.65 -12.94 28.21
C ARG A 173 -14.99 -14.28 28.52
N HIS A 174 -15.40 -14.95 29.60
CA HIS A 174 -14.79 -16.21 30.04
C HIS A 174 -14.95 -17.35 29.02
N GLN A 175 -16.05 -17.38 28.29
CA GLN A 175 -16.34 -18.41 27.29
C GLN A 175 -15.60 -18.16 25.97
N CYS A 176 -15.23 -16.91 25.69
CA CYS A 176 -14.46 -16.52 24.51
C CYS A 176 -12.94 -16.78 24.64
N LEU A 177 -12.46 -17.16 25.83
CA LEU A 177 -11.05 -17.45 26.08
C LEU A 177 -10.71 -18.90 25.69
N GLY A 178 -9.60 -19.08 24.99
CA GLY A 178 -8.98 -20.37 24.75
C GLY A 178 -7.96 -20.75 25.81
N VAL A 179 -7.20 -21.82 25.54
CA VAL A 179 -6.12 -22.30 26.40
C VAL A 179 -5.07 -21.19 26.59
N GLY A 180 -4.73 -20.89 27.85
CA GLY A 180 -3.79 -19.81 28.19
C GLY A 180 -4.42 -18.43 28.38
N GLY A 181 -5.75 -18.34 28.52
CA GLY A 181 -6.44 -17.10 28.92
C GLY A 181 -6.46 -16.02 27.85
N LYS A 182 -6.24 -16.38 26.58
CA LYS A 182 -6.29 -15.47 25.43
C LYS A 182 -7.57 -15.69 24.64
N PHE A 183 -8.12 -14.62 24.05
CA PHE A 183 -9.25 -14.73 23.15
C PHE A 183 -8.94 -15.65 21.98
N ASN A 184 -9.89 -16.53 21.65
CA ASN A 184 -9.75 -17.52 20.59
C ASN A 184 -10.92 -17.41 19.63
N GLY A 185 -10.64 -17.19 18.34
CA GLY A 185 -11.67 -17.02 17.32
C GLY A 185 -12.62 -18.20 17.18
N ALA A 186 -12.19 -19.44 17.45
CA ALA A 186 -13.07 -20.61 17.43
C ALA A 186 -14.06 -20.63 18.60
N GLN A 187 -13.62 -20.21 19.79
CA GLN A 187 -14.52 -20.09 20.95
C GLN A 187 -15.52 -18.95 20.73
N ILE A 188 -15.05 -17.80 20.24
CA ILE A 188 -15.91 -16.67 19.91
C ILE A 188 -16.94 -17.07 18.85
N ALA A 189 -16.53 -17.76 17.78
CA ALA A 189 -17.45 -18.22 16.74
C ALA A 189 -18.53 -19.18 17.26
N ARG A 190 -18.20 -20.07 18.21
CA ARG A 190 -19.20 -20.92 18.88
C ARG A 190 -20.22 -20.10 19.67
N ILE A 191 -19.77 -19.07 20.38
CA ILE A 191 -20.66 -18.16 21.11
C ILE A 191 -21.58 -17.39 20.16
N LEU A 192 -21.06 -16.95 19.01
CA LEU A 192 -21.86 -16.32 17.97
C LEU A 192 -22.95 -17.26 17.42
N GLU A 193 -22.61 -18.54 17.21
CA GLU A 193 -23.55 -19.57 16.73
C GLU A 193 -24.61 -19.96 17.77
N SER A 194 -24.25 -19.96 19.06
CA SER A 194 -25.20 -20.28 20.14
C SER A 194 -26.10 -19.10 20.52
N ASN A 195 -25.76 -17.87 20.15
CA ASN A 195 -26.48 -16.64 20.54
C ASN A 195 -26.83 -15.76 19.34
N VAL A 196 -27.24 -16.38 18.22
CA VAL A 196 -27.44 -15.69 16.93
C VAL A 196 -28.43 -14.53 17.05
N GLU A 197 -29.59 -14.78 17.64
CA GLU A 197 -30.66 -13.79 17.75
C GLU A 197 -30.27 -12.60 18.63
N GLU A 198 -29.59 -12.85 19.75
CA GLU A 198 -29.15 -11.80 20.67
C GLU A 198 -28.04 -10.92 20.07
N LEU A 199 -27.08 -11.53 19.37
CA LEU A 199 -25.87 -10.84 18.91
C LEU A 199 -25.99 -10.24 17.51
N PHE A 200 -26.83 -10.81 16.65
CA PHE A 200 -27.05 -10.31 15.30
C PHE A 200 -28.42 -9.67 15.08
N GLY A 201 -29.37 -9.80 16.02
CA GLY A 201 -30.74 -9.30 15.87
C GLY A 201 -31.53 -10.01 14.76
N LYS A 202 -31.11 -11.21 14.38
CA LYS A 202 -31.71 -12.03 13.31
C LYS A 202 -31.48 -13.52 13.59
N SER A 203 -32.28 -14.39 12.97
CA SER A 203 -32.22 -15.85 13.20
C SER A 203 -31.11 -16.56 12.42
N ASN A 204 -30.47 -15.88 11.45
CA ASN A 204 -29.51 -16.50 10.54
C ASN A 204 -28.10 -15.93 10.71
N LEU A 205 -27.10 -16.82 10.69
CA LEU A 205 -25.70 -16.43 10.70
C LEU A 205 -25.27 -15.79 9.37
N PRO A 206 -24.47 -14.71 9.40
CA PRO A 206 -23.97 -14.07 8.17
C PRO A 206 -22.96 -14.95 7.40
N MET A 207 -22.26 -15.85 8.08
CA MET A 207 -21.33 -16.84 7.50
C MET A 207 -21.13 -18.03 8.45
N GLU A 208 -20.58 -19.13 7.93
CA GLU A 208 -20.34 -20.34 8.72
C GLU A 208 -19.32 -20.13 9.85
N ALA A 209 -19.50 -20.84 10.97
CA ALA A 209 -18.66 -20.73 12.15
C ALA A 209 -17.14 -20.92 11.90
N PRO A 210 -16.68 -21.87 11.06
CA PRO A 210 -15.26 -21.98 10.72
C PRO A 210 -14.70 -20.74 10.01
N THR A 211 -15.53 -20.10 9.18
CA THR A 211 -15.17 -18.89 8.44
C THR A 211 -15.12 -17.68 9.37
N MET A 212 -16.09 -17.55 10.28
CA MET A 212 -16.06 -16.54 11.35
C MET A 212 -14.79 -16.69 12.20
N ALA A 213 -14.45 -17.90 12.62
CA ALA A 213 -13.27 -18.15 13.45
C ALA A 213 -11.96 -17.71 12.77
N LYS A 214 -11.80 -18.01 11.47
CA LYS A 214 -10.65 -17.57 10.67
C LYS A 214 -10.60 -16.04 10.58
N LEU A 215 -11.73 -15.41 10.30
CA LEU A 215 -11.84 -13.94 10.23
C LEU A 215 -11.42 -13.31 11.56
N ILE A 216 -12.02 -13.73 12.67
CA ILE A 216 -11.76 -13.18 14.00
C ILE A 216 -10.29 -13.34 14.40
N ASN A 217 -9.71 -14.53 14.20
CA ASN A 217 -8.29 -14.77 14.50
C ASN A 217 -7.35 -13.86 13.69
N SER A 218 -7.67 -13.58 12.43
CA SER A 218 -6.87 -12.68 11.60
C SER A 218 -6.83 -11.25 12.16
N TYR A 219 -7.89 -10.81 12.84
CA TYR A 219 -7.97 -9.50 13.49
C TYR A 219 -7.33 -9.51 14.88
N LEU A 220 -7.57 -10.55 15.69
CA LEU A 220 -6.93 -10.69 17.01
C LEU A 220 -5.39 -10.70 16.90
N GLY A 221 -4.84 -11.31 15.84
CA GLY A 221 -3.39 -11.32 15.59
C GLY A 221 -2.79 -9.97 15.20
N ARG A 222 -3.61 -8.98 14.83
CA ARG A 222 -3.18 -7.62 14.46
C ARG A 222 -3.21 -6.63 15.63
N ILE A 223 -3.79 -7.01 16.76
CA ILE A 223 -3.79 -6.17 17.96
C ILE A 223 -2.35 -6.11 18.49
N PRO A 224 -1.72 -4.92 18.57
CA PRO A 224 -0.38 -4.77 19.11
C PRO A 224 -0.31 -5.42 20.50
N LYS A 225 0.64 -6.31 20.71
CA LYS A 225 0.89 -6.87 22.04
C LYS A 225 1.39 -5.75 22.92
N ASP A 226 0.57 -5.32 23.88
CA ASP A 226 0.99 -4.35 24.88
C ASP A 226 2.20 -4.93 25.64
N LYS A 227 3.35 -4.26 25.53
CA LYS A 227 4.61 -4.67 26.15
C LYS A 227 4.73 -4.11 27.58
N ARG A 228 3.60 -3.89 28.26
CA ARG A 228 3.57 -3.42 29.64
C ARG A 228 3.16 -4.56 30.56
N ARG A 229 4.19 -5.19 31.16
CA ARG A 229 4.10 -5.80 32.48
C ARG A 229 4.36 -4.71 33.52
#